data_AF-F3C310-F1
#
_entry.id   AF-F3C310-F1
#
_cell.length_a   1.000
_cell.length_b   1.000
_cell.length_c   1.000
_cell.angle_alpha   90.00
_cell.angle_beta   90.00
_cell.angle_gamma   90.00
#
_symmetry.space_group_name_H-M   'P 1'
#
loop_
_entity.id
_entity.type
_entity.pdbx_description
1 polymer ?
#
loop_
_entity_poly.entity_id
_entity_poly.type
_entity_poly.pdbx_seq_one_letter_code
_entity_poly.pdbx_strand_id
1 'polypeptide(L)'
;CSVAALVAVRLNPSCRNWLLFGHRGAEPGHRHLLETLQAEPLLDLGLRLGEGSGAALAVPLVRLACELHNGMATFAEAAVADRPA
;
A
#
# COMPACT_ATOMS: atom_id res chain seq x y z
N CYS A 1 -10.34 -9.74 -4.94
CA CYS A 1 -10.53 -8.65 -3.95
C CYS A 1 -10.74 -7.28 -4.61
N SER A 2 -9.89 -6.86 -5.57
CA SER A 2 -9.91 -5.50 -6.14
C SER A 2 -11.20 -5.11 -6.88
N VAL A 3 -11.90 -6.06 -7.51
CA VAL A 3 -13.25 -5.80 -8.09
C VAL A 3 -14.27 -5.45 -7.00
N ALA A 4 -14.27 -6.17 -5.88
CA ALA A 4 -15.16 -5.87 -4.76
C ALA A 4 -14.84 -4.50 -4.14
N ALA A 5 -13.55 -4.13 -4.07
CA ALA A 5 -13.12 -2.79 -3.67
C ALA A 5 -13.66 -1.71 -4.63
N LEU A 6 -13.62 -1.93 -5.95
CA LEU A 6 -14.21 -1.02 -6.93
C LEU A 6 -15.73 -0.87 -6.74
N VAL A 7 -16.44 -1.97 -6.51
CA VAL A 7 -17.88 -1.92 -6.22
C VAL A 7 -18.14 -1.13 -4.94
N ALA A 8 -17.38 -1.37 -3.86
CA ALA A 8 -17.52 -0.64 -2.60
C ALA A 8 -17.29 0.87 -2.78
N VAL A 9 -16.26 1.28 -3.52
CA VAL A 9 -15.97 2.70 -3.81
C VAL A 9 -17.07 3.34 -4.67
N ARG A 10 -17.66 2.60 -5.62
CA ARG A 10 -18.78 3.12 -6.42
C ARG A 10 -20.07 3.27 -5.61
N LEU A 11 -20.32 2.38 -4.65
CA LEU A 11 -21.46 2.47 -3.76
C LEU A 11 -21.26 3.57 -2.70
N ASN A 12 -20.05 3.70 -2.17
CA ASN A 12 -19.67 4.71 -1.21
C ASN A 12 -18.23 5.20 -1.50
N PRO A 13 -18.06 6.40 -2.09
CA PRO A 13 -16.75 6.95 -2.40
C PRO A 13 -15.82 7.08 -1.20
N SER A 14 -16.37 7.25 0.02
CA SER A 14 -15.56 7.40 1.24
C SER A 14 -14.77 6.13 1.57
N CYS A 15 -15.17 4.97 1.06
CA CYS A 15 -14.43 3.72 1.24
C CYS A 15 -13.00 3.80 0.69
N ARG A 16 -12.76 4.61 -0.35
CA ARG A 16 -11.43 4.71 -0.98
C ARG A 16 -10.32 5.10 -0.01
N ASN A 17 -10.64 5.94 0.98
CA ASN A 17 -9.67 6.41 1.99
C ASN A 17 -9.21 5.30 2.94
N TRP A 18 -9.94 4.18 3.01
CA TRP A 18 -9.66 3.05 3.88
C TRP A 18 -8.97 1.87 3.17
N LEU A 19 -8.80 1.96 1.86
CA LEU A 19 -8.26 0.88 1.05
C LEU A 19 -6.76 1.06 0.84
N LEU A 20 -5.99 0.06 1.28
CA LEU A 20 -4.58 -0.12 0.94
C LEU A 20 -4.45 -1.26 -0.06
N PHE A 21 -3.67 -1.04 -1.11
CA PHE A 21 -3.47 -2.01 -2.18
C PHE A 21 -2.15 -2.74 -1.96
N GLY A 22 -2.24 -3.99 -1.49
CA GLY A 22 -1.04 -4.73 -1.07
C GLY A 22 -0.07 -5.06 -2.20
N HIS A 23 -0.57 -5.56 -3.33
CA HIS A 23 0.29 -5.89 -4.47
C HIS A 23 -0.41 -5.71 -5.83
N ARG A 24 0.40 -5.58 -6.89
CA ARG A 24 -0.03 -5.79 -8.26
C ARG A 24 -0.04 -7.28 -8.58
N GLY A 25 -1.21 -7.79 -8.93
CA GLY A 25 -1.38 -9.16 -9.42
C GLY A 25 -0.95 -9.27 -10.88
N ALA A 26 -0.54 -10.48 -11.31
CA ALA A 26 -0.11 -10.73 -12.67
C ALA A 26 -1.29 -10.85 -13.67
N GLU A 27 -2.54 -10.82 -13.19
CA GLU A 27 -3.72 -10.81 -14.04
C GLU A 27 -3.84 -9.48 -14.81
N PRO A 28 -4.01 -9.50 -16.15
CA PRO A 28 -4.04 -8.27 -16.96
C PRO A 28 -5.06 -7.23 -16.49
N GLY A 29 -6.23 -7.69 -16.03
CA GLY A 29 -7.30 -6.83 -15.53
C GLY A 29 -6.97 -6.12 -14.22
N HIS A 30 -6.02 -6.63 -13.42
CA HIS A 30 -5.71 -6.02 -12.13
C HIS A 30 -5.06 -4.64 -12.30
N ARG A 31 -4.22 -4.45 -13.33
CA ARG A 31 -3.65 -3.13 -13.66
C ARG A 31 -4.74 -2.08 -13.94
N HIS A 32 -5.72 -2.45 -14.76
CA HIS A 32 -6.82 -1.55 -15.13
C HIS A 32 -7.69 -1.19 -13.91
N LEU A 33 -7.89 -2.14 -13.00
CA LEU A 33 -8.60 -1.90 -11.74
C LEU A 33 -7.85 -0.92 -10.83
N LEU A 34 -6.53 -1.07 -10.71
CA LEU A 34 -5.69 -0.15 -9.93
C LEU A 34 -5.72 1.26 -10.50
N GLU A 35 -5.60 1.40 -11.82
CA GLU A 35 -5.73 2.69 -12.52
C GLU A 35 -7.11 3.33 -12.29
N THR A 36 -8.19 2.55 -12.43
CA THR A 36 -9.57 3.01 -12.19
C THR A 36 -9.78 3.48 -10.75
N LEU A 37 -9.16 2.79 -9.79
CA LEU A 37 -9.20 3.12 -8.37
C LEU A 37 -8.18 4.20 -7.97
N GLN A 38 -7.39 4.70 -8.92
CA GLN A 38 -6.26 5.61 -8.68
C GLN A 38 -5.39 5.09 -7.54
N ALA A 39 -5.03 3.82 -7.62
CA ALA A 39 -4.38 3.07 -6.56
C ALA A 39 -2.94 2.71 -6.95
N GLU A 40 -2.01 3.01 -6.06
CA GLU A 40 -0.63 2.54 -6.16
C GLU A 40 -0.45 1.33 -5.23
N PRO A 41 -0.08 0.15 -5.76
CA PRO A 41 0.16 -1.03 -4.95
C PRO A 41 1.52 -0.93 -4.24
N LEU A 42 1.60 -1.46 -3.02
CA LEU A 42 2.84 -1.46 -2.24
C LEU A 42 3.91 -2.40 -2.80
N LEU A 43 3.50 -3.48 -3.49
CA LEU A 43 4.38 -4.53 -3.98
C LEU A 43 4.07 -4.89 -5.45
N ASP A 44 5.09 -5.27 -6.21
CA ASP A 44 4.96 -5.75 -7.59
C ASP A 44 5.92 -6.93 -7.81
N LEU A 45 5.43 -8.12 -7.46
CA LEU A 45 6.24 -9.35 -7.36
C LEU A 45 5.82 -10.43 -8.37
N GLY A 46 4.96 -10.11 -9.34
CA GLY A 46 4.46 -11.08 -10.31
C GLY A 46 3.58 -12.20 -9.74
N LEU A 47 2.98 -11.99 -8.56
CA LEU A 47 2.15 -12.98 -7.87
C LEU A 47 0.77 -13.14 -8.54
N ARG A 48 0.25 -14.36 -8.52
CA ARG A 48 -1.07 -14.75 -9.05
C ARG A 48 -1.75 -15.90 -8.31
N LEU A 49 -1.36 -16.13 -7.06
CA LEU A 49 -1.92 -17.22 -6.24
C LEU A 49 -3.34 -16.88 -5.76
N GLY A 50 -3.58 -15.61 -5.42
CA GLY A 50 -4.85 -15.19 -4.81
C GLY A 50 -4.85 -15.45 -3.30
N GLU A 51 -6.03 -15.78 -2.75
CA GLU A 51 -6.23 -16.15 -1.33
C GLU A 51 -5.78 -15.09 -0.30
N GLY A 52 -5.59 -13.84 -0.73
CA GLY A 52 -5.07 -12.78 0.13
C GLY A 52 -3.56 -12.82 0.37
N SER A 53 -2.83 -13.74 -0.26
CA SER A 53 -1.36 -13.88 -0.15
C SER A 53 -0.61 -12.56 -0.35
N GLY A 54 -0.92 -11.82 -1.42
CA GLY A 54 -0.29 -10.52 -1.70
C GLY A 54 -0.65 -9.43 -0.69
N ALA A 55 -1.82 -9.50 -0.06
CA ALA A 55 -2.17 -8.60 1.04
C ALA A 55 -1.41 -8.97 2.33
N ALA A 56 -1.32 -10.26 2.65
CA ALA A 56 -0.57 -10.76 3.80
C ALA A 56 0.92 -10.37 3.72
N LEU A 57 1.53 -10.46 2.54
CA LEU A 57 2.92 -10.03 2.31
C LEU A 57 3.13 -8.52 2.50
N ALA A 58 2.10 -7.69 2.33
CA ALA A 58 2.18 -6.25 2.54
C ALA A 58 2.04 -5.83 4.01
N VAL A 59 1.46 -6.67 4.88
CA VAL A 59 1.24 -6.34 6.30
C VAL A 59 2.54 -5.99 7.06
N PRO A 60 3.65 -6.75 6.93
CA PRO A 60 4.90 -6.39 7.58
C PRO A 60 5.44 -5.02 7.14
N LEU A 61 5.26 -4.67 5.86
CA LEU A 61 5.70 -3.37 5.33
C LEU A 61 4.92 -2.21 5.97
N VAL A 62 3.59 -2.36 6.12
CA VAL A 62 2.76 -1.35 6.80
C VAL A 62 3.15 -1.21 8.27
N ARG A 63 3.42 -2.33 8.96
CA ARG A 63 3.91 -2.30 10.36
C ARG A 63 5.24 -1.58 10.48
N LEU A 64 6.18 -1.86 9.58
CA LEU A 64 7.49 -1.21 9.55
C LEU A 64 7.36 0.31 9.34
N ALA A 65 6.45 0.75 8.47
CA ALA A 65 6.20 2.19 8.27
C ALA A 65 5.74 2.87 9.57
N CYS A 66 4.87 2.22 10.34
CA CYS A 66 4.46 2.73 11.66
C CYS A 66 5.62 2.74 12.67
N GLU A 67 6.44 1.69 12.71
CA GLU A 67 7.60 1.64 13.62
C GLU A 67 8.64 2.69 13.28
N LEU A 68 8.93 2.92 11.99
CA LEU A 68 9.83 3.98 11.55
C LEU A 68 9.29 5.35 11.95
N HIS A 69 7.99 5.61 11.71
CA HIS A 69 7.38 6.89 12.06
C HIS A 69 7.42 7.18 13.58
N ASN A 70 7.19 6.15 14.40
CA ASN A 70 7.11 6.30 15.85
C ASN A 70 8.45 6.18 16.58
N GLY A 71 9.43 5.51 15.97
CA GLY A 71 10.67 5.07 16.64
C GLY A 71 11.96 5.64 16.05
N MET A 72 11.92 6.29 14.88
CA MET A 72 13.11 6.98 14.38
C MET A 72 13.40 8.25 15.16
N ALA A 73 14.66 8.39 15.58
CA ALA A 73 15.16 9.65 16.13
C ALA A 73 15.08 10.76 15.08
N THR A 74 14.68 11.95 15.53
CA THR A 74 14.80 13.20 14.77
C THR A 74 16.27 13.58 14.58
N PHE A 75 16.56 14.51 13.66
CA PHE A 75 17.94 14.99 13.46
C PHE A 75 18.55 15.59 14.73
N ALA A 76 17.73 16.28 15.54
CA ALA A 76 18.17 16.85 16.82
C ALA A 76 18.55 15.75 17.83
N GLU A 77 17.72 14.71 17.96
CA GLU A 77 18.00 13.56 18.85
C GLU A 77 19.19 12.73 18.39
N ALA A 78 19.38 12.61 17.07
CA ALA A 78 20.49 11.88 16.47
C ALA A 78 21.80 12.71 16.37
N ALA A 79 21.80 13.96 16.84
CA ALA A 79 22.93 14.89 16.75
C ALA A 79 23.51 15.03 15.33
N VAL A 80 22.64 15.01 14.31
CA VAL A 80 23.04 15.21 12.92
C VAL A 80 23.28 16.70 12.68
N ALA A 81 24.52 17.06 12.36
CA ALA A 81 24.88 18.44 12.07
C ALA A 81 24.11 18.97 10.86
N ASP A 82 23.56 20.19 10.97
CA ASP A 82 22.89 20.92 9.89
C ASP A 82 23.86 21.13 8.72
N ARG A 83 23.91 20.17 7.80
CA ARG A 83 24.43 20.37 6.46
C ARG A 83 23.22 20.61 5.55
N PRO A 84 23.25 21.66 4.72
CA PRO A 84 22.22 21.82 3.72
C PRO A 84 22.24 20.57 2.83
N ALA A 85 21.05 19.96 2.68
CA ALA A 85 20.82 18.85 1.76
C ALA A 85 20.93 19.33 0.31
#